data_AF-A0A538SUV7-F1
#
_entry.id   AF-A0A538SUV7-F1
#
_cell.length_a   1.000
_cell.length_b   1.000
_cell.length_c   1.000
_cell.angle_alpha   90.00
_cell.angle_beta   90.00
_cell.angle_gamma   90.00
#
_symmetry.space_group_name_H-M   'P 1'
#
loop_
_entity.id
_entity.type
_entity.pdbx_description
1 polymer ?
#
loop_
_entity_poly.entity_id
_entity_poly.type
_entity_poly.pdbx_seq_one_letter_code
_entity_poly.pdbx_strand_id
1 'polypeptide(L)'
;MSPEGAECHRIEGFLSVDDLLAQLELGIGKVWFKQEKYAEAEKRFRAVAQKYPSTETAPEAVYWAGVSAYKASNDATKLSETQQILQGKYPLSEWARKAVVWAKQPA
;
A
#
# COMPACT_ATOMS: atom_id res chain seq x y z
N MET A 1 29.95 -2.12 -11.60
CA MET A 1 28.91 -1.66 -10.65
C MET A 1 27.76 -1.13 -11.49
N SER A 2 26.57 -1.70 -11.38
CA SER A 2 25.42 -1.28 -12.20
C SER A 2 24.99 0.16 -11.82
N PRO A 3 24.75 1.08 -12.78
CA PRO A 3 24.62 2.52 -12.48
C PRO A 3 23.25 2.98 -11.94
N GLU A 4 22.23 2.11 -11.88
CA GLU A 4 20.87 2.54 -11.56
C GLU A 4 20.33 1.74 -10.37
N GLY A 5 20.57 2.27 -9.17
CA GLY A 5 19.70 1.94 -8.04
C GLY A 5 18.32 2.52 -8.32
N ALA A 6 17.32 1.68 -8.59
CA ALA A 6 15.97 2.14 -8.84
C ALA A 6 15.44 2.89 -7.60
N GLU A 7 15.40 4.22 -7.68
CA GLU A 7 14.83 5.10 -6.66
C GLU A 7 13.42 4.59 -6.33
N CYS A 8 13.23 4.16 -5.08
CA CYS A 8 11.98 3.53 -4.67
C CYS A 8 10.93 4.57 -4.21
N HIS A 9 11.37 5.77 -3.81
CA HIS A 9 10.50 6.83 -3.24
C HIS A 9 11.23 8.19 -3.12
N ARG A 10 10.53 9.31 -3.37
CA ARG A 10 11.00 10.71 -3.22
C ARG A 10 9.90 11.62 -2.66
N ILE A 11 10.30 12.66 -1.93
CA ILE A 11 9.38 13.60 -1.26
C ILE A 11 9.93 15.03 -1.38
N GLU A 12 9.09 16.00 -1.72
CA GLU A 12 9.43 17.42 -1.78
C GLU A 12 8.66 18.20 -0.70
N GLY A 13 9.34 19.01 0.13
CA GLY A 13 8.75 19.82 1.22
C GLY A 13 9.08 19.34 2.65
N PHE A 14 8.54 20.03 3.67
CA PHE A 14 8.67 19.64 5.09
C PHE A 14 7.46 18.79 5.50
N LEU A 15 7.67 17.48 5.58
CA LEU A 15 6.64 16.53 6.03
C LEU A 15 6.40 16.65 7.52
N SER A 16 5.17 16.34 7.96
CA SER A 16 4.94 16.02 9.36
C SER A 16 5.77 14.79 9.76
N VAL A 17 6.08 14.65 11.05
CA VAL A 17 6.81 13.47 11.56
C VAL A 17 6.07 12.18 11.18
N ASP A 18 4.75 12.18 11.28
CA ASP A 18 3.91 11.03 10.94
C ASP A 18 3.96 10.71 9.45
N ASP A 19 3.91 11.71 8.57
CA ASP A 19 4.05 11.48 7.12
C ASP A 19 5.43 10.95 6.76
N LEU A 20 6.50 11.48 7.37
CA LEU A 20 7.86 10.99 7.14
C LEU A 20 7.99 9.53 7.60
N LEU A 21 7.52 9.20 8.80
CA LEU A 21 7.58 7.85 9.35
C LEU A 21 6.73 6.88 8.54
N ALA A 22 5.52 7.29 8.13
CA ALA A 22 4.65 6.49 7.28
C ALA A 22 5.33 6.16 5.95
N GLN A 23 5.99 7.12 5.32
CA GLN A 23 6.67 6.92 4.04
C GLN A 23 7.90 6.01 4.16
N LEU A 24 8.67 6.12 5.24
CA LEU A 24 9.78 5.22 5.53
C LEU A 24 9.28 3.78 5.78
N GLU A 25 8.25 3.60 6.61
CA GLU A 25 7.66 2.29 6.87
C GLU A 25 7.01 1.68 5.61
N LEU A 26 6.37 2.51 4.77
CA LEU A 26 5.86 2.09 3.46
C LEU A 26 6.99 1.60 2.55
N GLY A 27 8.11 2.32 2.52
CA GLY A 27 9.31 1.93 1.78
C GLY A 27 9.82 0.54 2.18
N ILE A 28 9.85 0.23 3.48
CA ILE A 28 10.19 -1.10 3.99
C ILE A 28 9.20 -2.15 3.45
N GLY A 29 7.89 -1.88 3.49
CA GLY A 29 6.87 -2.76 2.91
C GLY A 29 7.11 -3.04 1.42
N LYS A 30 7.44 -2.01 0.63
CA LYS A 30 7.78 -2.14 -0.80
C LYS A 30 9.02 -3.00 -1.02
N VAL A 31 10.01 -2.95 -0.14
CA VAL A 31 11.19 -3.83 -0.21
C VAL A 31 10.80 -5.30 -0.02
N TRP A 32 9.96 -5.62 0.97
CA TRP A 32 9.45 -6.99 1.15
C TRP A 32 8.64 -7.47 -0.05
N PHE A 33 7.79 -6.59 -0.60
CA PHE A 33 7.01 -6.89 -1.79
C PHE A 33 7.88 -7.20 -3.01
N LYS A 34 8.93 -6.40 -3.24
CA LYS A 34 9.91 -6.63 -4.32
C LYS A 34 10.69 -7.93 -4.16
N GLN A 35 10.86 -8.42 -2.94
CA GLN A 35 11.46 -9.73 -2.64
C GLN A 35 10.44 -10.88 -2.73
N GLU A 36 9.21 -10.62 -3.19
CA GLU A 36 8.12 -11.60 -3.31
C GLU A 36 7.69 -12.22 -1.96
N LYS A 37 8.09 -11.57 -0.85
CA LYS A 37 7.70 -11.94 0.51
C LYS A 37 6.39 -11.25 0.88
N TYR A 38 5.32 -11.71 0.24
CA TYR A 38 4.04 -11.02 0.24
C TYR A 38 3.34 -10.99 1.60
N ALA A 39 3.49 -12.03 2.44
CA ALA A 39 2.90 -12.06 3.78
C ALA A 39 3.55 -11.01 4.70
N GLU A 40 4.88 -10.88 4.64
CA GLU A 40 5.63 -9.86 5.37
C GLU A 40 5.31 -8.46 4.85
N ALA A 41 5.21 -8.30 3.53
CA ALA A 41 4.82 -7.04 2.90
C ALA A 41 3.44 -6.59 3.38
N GLU A 42 2.44 -7.47 3.34
CA GLU A 42 1.08 -7.21 3.83
C GLU A 42 1.11 -6.73 5.28
N LYS A 43 1.81 -7.45 6.17
CA LYS A 43 1.93 -7.08 7.59
C LYS A 43 2.51 -5.67 7.76
N ARG A 44 3.54 -5.32 6.98
CA ARG A 44 4.15 -3.98 7.04
C ARG A 44 3.21 -2.90 6.54
N PHE A 45 2.53 -3.14 5.43
CA PHE A 45 1.57 -2.19 4.88
C PHE A 45 0.36 -1.96 5.81
N ARG A 46 -0.20 -3.02 6.39
CA ARG A 46 -1.27 -2.88 7.39
C ARG A 46 -0.81 -2.09 8.61
N ALA A 47 0.42 -2.27 9.07
CA ALA A 47 0.96 -1.51 10.18
C ALA A 47 1.04 0.00 9.87
N VAL A 48 1.45 0.38 8.65
CA VAL A 48 1.46 1.80 8.22
C VAL A 48 0.05 2.39 8.29
N ALA A 49 -0.94 1.72 7.70
CA ALA A 49 -2.32 2.19 7.69
C ALA A 49 -2.96 2.25 9.10
N GLN A 50 -2.51 1.41 10.04
CA GLN A 50 -2.98 1.42 11.42
C GLN A 50 -2.33 2.51 12.27
N LYS A 51 -1.02 2.72 12.12
CA LYS A 51 -0.26 3.70 12.91
C LYS A 51 -0.44 5.13 12.43
N TYR A 52 -0.56 5.32 11.12
CA TYR A 52 -0.57 6.64 10.50
C TYR A 52 -1.83 6.87 9.66
N PRO A 53 -3.05 6.62 10.20
CA PRO A 53 -4.28 6.56 9.40
C PRO A 53 -4.67 7.87 8.72
N SER A 54 -4.19 9.02 9.21
CA SER A 54 -4.50 10.35 8.67
C SER A 54 -3.51 10.85 7.62
N THR A 55 -2.41 10.13 7.40
CA THR A 55 -1.38 10.51 6.42
C THR A 55 -1.82 10.25 4.99
N GLU A 56 -1.25 10.99 4.04
CA GLU A 56 -1.50 10.73 2.60
C GLU A 56 -0.95 9.36 2.15
N THR A 57 -0.07 8.78 2.96
CA THR A 57 0.54 7.46 2.74
C THR A 57 -0.39 6.31 3.15
N ALA A 58 -1.31 6.53 4.09
CA ALA A 58 -2.22 5.51 4.58
C ALA A 58 -3.04 4.80 3.47
N PRO A 59 -3.69 5.51 2.53
CA PRO A 59 -4.40 4.86 1.43
C PRO A 59 -3.48 4.04 0.51
N GLU A 60 -2.24 4.47 0.28
CA GLU A 60 -1.27 3.68 -0.47
C GLU A 60 -0.95 2.36 0.24
N ALA A 61 -0.73 2.43 1.56
CA ALA A 61 -0.46 1.26 2.36
C ALA A 61 -1.63 0.27 2.36
N VAL A 62 -2.87 0.74 2.48
CA VAL A 62 -4.05 -0.14 2.36
C VAL A 62 -4.10 -0.84 0.99
N TYR A 63 -3.86 -0.09 -0.09
CA TYR A 63 -3.83 -0.65 -1.44
C TYR A 63 -2.79 -1.78 -1.56
N TRP A 64 -1.55 -1.52 -1.17
CA TRP A 64 -0.49 -2.52 -1.27
C TRP A 64 -0.65 -3.69 -0.31
N ALA A 65 -1.30 -3.50 0.85
CA ALA A 65 -1.68 -4.61 1.72
C ALA A 65 -2.62 -5.59 1.00
N GLY A 66 -3.62 -5.07 0.29
CA GLY A 66 -4.54 -5.89 -0.51
C GLY A 66 -3.86 -6.61 -1.66
N VAL A 67 -3.02 -5.91 -2.42
CA VAL A 67 -2.24 -6.51 -3.52
C VAL A 67 -1.31 -7.60 -2.99
N SER A 68 -0.67 -7.38 -1.84
CA SER A 68 0.21 -8.37 -1.21
C SER A 68 -0.59 -9.60 -0.76
N ALA A 69 -1.76 -9.39 -0.13
CA ALA A 69 -2.63 -10.48 0.27
C ALA A 69 -3.06 -11.34 -0.94
N TYR A 70 -3.50 -10.69 -2.02
CA TYR A 70 -3.84 -11.36 -3.28
C TYR A 70 -2.64 -12.13 -3.86
N LYS A 71 -1.44 -11.53 -3.89
CA LYS A 71 -0.23 -12.20 -4.38
C LYS A 71 0.17 -13.41 -3.53
N ALA A 72 -0.13 -13.40 -2.23
CA ALA A 72 0.15 -14.50 -1.32
C ALA A 72 -0.84 -15.67 -1.46
N SER A 73 -2.12 -15.38 -1.68
CA SER A 73 -3.20 -16.38 -1.67
C SER A 73 -3.77 -16.73 -3.05
N ASN A 74 -3.52 -15.91 -4.06
CA ASN A 74 -4.19 -15.90 -5.36
C ASN A 74 -5.73 -15.76 -5.25
N ASP A 75 -6.21 -15.15 -4.17
CA ASP A 75 -7.63 -14.98 -3.87
C ASP A 75 -8.09 -13.55 -4.20
N ALA A 76 -8.84 -13.40 -5.28
CA ALA A 76 -9.34 -12.11 -5.76
C ALA A 76 -10.25 -11.39 -4.74
N THR A 77 -10.86 -12.12 -3.79
CA THR A 77 -11.70 -11.51 -2.75
C THR A 77 -10.92 -10.51 -1.91
N LYS A 78 -9.59 -10.70 -1.74
CA LYS A 78 -8.71 -9.77 -1.03
C LYS A 78 -8.66 -8.39 -1.68
N LEU A 79 -8.74 -8.33 -3.01
CA LEU A 79 -8.75 -7.08 -3.74
C LEU A 79 -10.10 -6.37 -3.58
N SER A 80 -11.21 -7.10 -3.62
CA SER A 80 -12.55 -6.55 -3.40
C SER A 80 -12.72 -6.03 -1.96
N GLU A 81 -12.27 -6.78 -0.95
CA GLU A 81 -12.24 -6.33 0.46
C GLU A 81 -11.42 -5.02 0.59
N THR A 82 -10.25 -4.96 -0.05
CA THR A 82 -9.37 -3.79 -0.01
C THR A 82 -10.02 -2.58 -0.68
N GLN A 83 -10.71 -2.79 -1.80
CA GLN A 83 -11.47 -1.74 -2.48
C GLN A 83 -12.55 -1.16 -1.57
N GLN A 84 -13.28 -2.00 -0.83
CA GLN A 84 -14.29 -1.53 0.12
C GLN A 84 -13.67 -0.70 1.26
N ILE A 85 -12.53 -1.13 1.80
CA ILE A 85 -11.81 -0.37 2.83
C ILE A 85 -11.38 1.00 2.30
N LEU A 86 -10.81 1.05 1.09
CA LEU A 86 -10.36 2.29 0.47
C LEU A 86 -11.52 3.25 0.19
N GLN A 87 -12.65 2.75 -0.31
CA GLN A 87 -13.84 3.57 -0.53
C GLN A 87 -14.44 4.09 0.78
N GLY A 88 -14.45 3.27 1.83
CA GLY A 88 -15.02 3.66 3.12
C GLY A 88 -14.15 4.66 3.90
N LYS A 89 -12.82 4.48 3.89
CA LYS A 89 -11.90 5.29 4.70
C LYS A 89 -11.20 6.41 3.94
N TYR A 90 -10.97 6.23 2.65
CA TYR A 90 -10.16 7.14 1.82
C TYR A 90 -10.81 7.42 0.45
N PRO A 91 -12.11 7.77 0.39
CA PRO A 91 -12.87 7.83 -0.87
C PRO A 91 -12.30 8.78 -1.93
N LEU A 92 -11.63 9.85 -1.50
CA LEU A 92 -11.05 10.85 -2.40
C LEU A 92 -9.61 10.52 -2.84
N SER A 93 -8.98 9.50 -2.25
CA SER A 93 -7.58 9.15 -2.55
C SER A 93 -7.44 8.58 -3.97
N GLU A 94 -6.27 8.81 -4.58
CA GLU A 94 -5.91 8.19 -5.87
C GLU A 94 -5.99 6.66 -5.79
N TRP A 95 -5.62 6.09 -4.65
CA TRP A 95 -5.65 4.64 -4.42
C TRP A 95 -7.06 4.06 -4.39
N ALA A 96 -8.03 4.78 -3.81
CA ALA A 96 -9.43 4.39 -3.89
C ALA A 96 -9.95 4.41 -5.33
N ARG A 97 -9.52 5.39 -6.14
CA ARG A 97 -9.84 5.45 -7.58
C ARG A 97 -9.20 4.31 -8.36
N LYS A 98 -7.94 3.97 -8.07
CA LYS A 98 -7.26 2.81 -8.69
C LYS A 98 -7.93 1.50 -8.34
N ALA A 99 -8.37 1.34 -7.09
CA ALA A 99 -8.98 0.11 -6.61
C ALA A 99 -10.39 -0.17 -7.17
N VAL A 100 -11.07 0.81 -7.80
CA VAL A 100 -12.44 0.59 -8.34
C VAL A 100 -12.52 -0.53 -9.35
N VAL A 101 -11.42 -0.84 -10.05
CA VAL A 101 -11.37 -1.93 -11.03
C VAL A 101 -11.51 -3.31 -10.38
N TRP A 102 -11.20 -3.44 -9.09
CA TRP A 102 -11.32 -4.68 -8.32
C TRP A 102 -12.75 -4.97 -7.85
N ALA A 103 -13.66 -4.00 -7.95
CA ALA A 103 -15.06 -4.18 -7.60
C ALA A 103 -15.81 -5.12 -8.56
N LYS A 104 -15.21 -5.45 -9.72
CA LYS A 104 -15.85 -6.19 -10.81
C LYS A 104 -15.13 -7.45 -11.25
N GLN A 105 -14.14 -7.96 -10.49
CA GLN A 105 -13.51 -9.24 -10.83
C GLN A 105 -14.31 -10.39 -10.20
N PRO A 106 -15.18 -11.10 -10.95
CA PRO A 106 -15.65 -12.39 -10.50
C PRO A 106 -14.47 -13.36 -10.46
N ALA A 107 -14.49 -14.25 -9.47
CA ALA A 107 -13.62 -15.41 -9.40
C ALA A 107 -13.80 -16.33 -10.63
#